data_AF-A0A7W5B3I5-F1
#
_entry.id   AF-A0A7W5B3I5-F1
#
_cell.length_a   1.000
_cell.length_b   1.000
_cell.length_c   1.000
_cell.angle_alpha   90.00
_cell.angle_beta   90.00
_cell.angle_gamma   90.00
#
_symmetry.space_group_name_H-M   'P 1'
#
loop_
_entity.id
_entity.type
_entity.pdbx_description
1 polymer ?
#
loop_
_entity_poly.entity_id
_entity_poly.type
_entity_poly.pdbx_seq_one_letter_code
_entity_poly.pdbx_strand_id
1 'polypeptide(L)'
;MSVLDDFGLRLKELRLRLQMSQDMLAVRSGLDRTYIGGVERGERNISLKNIELLCNTLDIDISYFFDHERFSLHSTHLKNELGRPFAERFNYRVTPEDHLIAWQVNGPISLDEINRITADLKSACLQLAPGKVKLLIDNRNMMVRGQPIVFQHEVTERWEELQRWFLPHCEQVVVLCNSKLMQNQMNRMAGRSGLIAVQKCLFVQGEAWLSEELDPRSLFGQQQHDFA
;
A
#
# COMPACT_ATOMS: atom_id res chain seq x y z
N MET A 1 -1.68 -14.98 -16.31
CA MET A 1 -1.50 -13.72 -17.05
C MET A 1 -0.03 -13.36 -16.96
N SER A 2 0.56 -12.92 -18.06
CA SER A 2 1.93 -12.42 -18.08
C SER A 2 1.97 -10.95 -17.67
N VAL A 3 3.14 -10.46 -17.29
CA VAL A 3 3.37 -9.03 -17.04
C VAL A 3 3.00 -8.15 -18.25
N LEU A 4 3.12 -8.70 -19.47
CA LEU A 4 2.74 -8.01 -20.70
C LEU A 4 1.21 -7.87 -20.80
N ASP A 5 0.45 -8.88 -20.38
CA ASP A 5 -1.01 -8.82 -20.34
C ASP A 5 -1.48 -7.80 -19.30
N ASP A 6 -0.87 -7.78 -18.11
CA ASP A 6 -1.19 -6.83 -17.05
C ASP A 6 -0.88 -5.38 -17.47
N PHE A 7 0.28 -5.18 -18.11
CA PHE A 7 0.66 -3.90 -18.70
C PHE A 7 -0.34 -3.45 -19.77
N GLY A 8 -0.65 -4.33 -20.72
CA GLY A 8 -1.55 -4.03 -21.83
C GLY A 8 -2.96 -3.69 -21.37
N LEU A 9 -3.49 -4.42 -20.37
CA LEU A 9 -4.79 -4.15 -19.76
C LEU A 9 -4.81 -2.79 -19.04
N ARG A 10 -3.76 -2.47 -18.28
CA ARG A 10 -3.65 -1.16 -17.62
C ARG A 10 -3.63 -0.01 -18.63
N LEU A 11 -2.82 -0.15 -19.68
CA LEU A 11 -2.74 0.85 -20.74
C LEU A 11 -4.10 1.08 -21.39
N LYS A 12 -4.81 -0.01 -21.73
CA LYS A 12 -6.15 0.05 -22.32
C LYS A 12 -7.16 0.72 -21.39
N GLU A 13 -7.13 0.39 -20.11
CA GLU A 13 -8.00 0.99 -19.09
C GLU A 13 -7.83 2.51 -19.03
N LEU A 14 -6.59 2.98 -18.86
CA LEU A 14 -6.26 4.40 -18.77
C LEU A 14 -6.66 5.15 -20.04
N ARG A 15 -6.40 4.55 -21.21
CA ARG A 15 -6.82 5.09 -22.51
C ARG A 15 -8.34 5.26 -22.59
N LEU A 16 -9.11 4.25 -22.17
CA LEU A 16 -10.57 4.28 -22.24
C LEU A 16 -11.19 5.26 -21.24
N ARG A 17 -10.58 5.47 -20.06
CA ARG A 17 -11.01 6.51 -19.10
C ARG A 17 -10.94 7.91 -19.71
N LEU A 18 -9.98 8.16 -20.58
CA LEU A 18 -9.83 9.40 -21.35
C LEU A 18 -10.63 9.40 -22.67
N GLN A 19 -11.50 8.42 -22.88
CA GLN A 19 -12.32 8.25 -24.09
C GLN A 19 -11.50 8.20 -25.40
N MET A 20 -10.24 7.79 -25.33
CA MET A 20 -9.37 7.71 -26.50
C MET A 20 -9.53 6.37 -27.22
N SER A 21 -9.55 6.36 -28.55
CA SER A 21 -9.36 5.15 -29.34
C SER A 21 -7.87 4.78 -29.44
N GLN A 22 -7.55 3.55 -29.88
CA GLN A 22 -6.15 3.17 -30.15
C GLN A 22 -5.53 4.09 -31.20
N ASP A 23 -6.27 4.44 -32.25
CA ASP A 23 -5.87 5.42 -33.27
C ASP A 23 -5.58 6.79 -32.67
N MET A 24 -6.42 7.27 -31.75
CA MET A 24 -6.20 8.56 -31.11
C MET A 24 -4.95 8.55 -30.23
N LEU A 25 -4.73 7.48 -29.46
CA LEU A 25 -3.52 7.34 -28.64
C LEU A 25 -2.26 7.21 -29.52
N ALA A 26 -2.35 6.50 -30.65
CA ALA A 26 -1.28 6.38 -31.64
C ALA A 26 -0.86 7.74 -32.18
N VAL A 27 -1.84 8.51 -32.67
CA VAL A 27 -1.62 9.84 -33.22
C VAL A 27 -1.00 10.78 -32.17
N ARG A 28 -1.49 10.75 -30.93
CA ARG A 28 -0.99 11.65 -29.87
C ARG A 28 0.40 11.27 -29.35
N SER A 29 0.70 9.98 -29.25
CA SER A 29 2.01 9.50 -28.78
C SER A 29 3.05 9.44 -29.88
N GLY A 30 2.66 9.49 -31.16
CA GLY A 30 3.55 9.25 -32.30
C GLY A 30 3.94 7.78 -32.48
N LEU A 31 3.26 6.85 -31.80
CA LEU A 31 3.47 5.41 -31.95
C LEU A 31 2.55 4.83 -33.02
N ASP A 32 2.95 3.71 -33.62
CA ASP A 32 2.12 3.00 -34.57
C ASP A 32 0.88 2.38 -33.89
N ARG A 33 -0.28 2.50 -34.53
CA ARG A 33 -1.55 1.95 -34.02
C ARG A 33 -1.50 0.45 -33.78
N THR A 34 -0.87 -0.31 -34.68
CA THR A 34 -0.72 -1.77 -34.52
C THR A 34 0.26 -2.11 -33.41
N TYR A 35 1.28 -1.28 -33.19
CA TYR A 35 2.18 -1.40 -32.04
C TYR A 35 1.41 -1.20 -30.73
N ILE A 36 0.62 -0.13 -30.60
CA ILE A 36 -0.26 0.08 -29.42
C ILE A 36 -1.21 -1.10 -29.23
N GLY A 37 -1.87 -1.55 -30.30
CA GLY A 37 -2.74 -2.71 -30.22
C GLY A 37 -2.03 -3.97 -29.76
N GLY A 38 -0.80 -4.21 -30.22
CA GLY A 38 0.03 -5.34 -29.78
C GLY A 38 0.49 -5.21 -28.31
N VAL A 39 0.78 -4.00 -27.85
CA VAL A 39 1.08 -3.74 -26.42
C VAL A 39 -0.16 -4.00 -25.56
N GLU A 40 -1.33 -3.50 -25.95
CA GLU A 40 -2.59 -3.72 -25.21
C GLU A 40 -3.01 -5.20 -25.12
N ARG A 41 -2.58 -6.02 -26.08
CA ARG A 41 -2.82 -7.47 -26.10
C ARG A 41 -1.69 -8.31 -25.46
N GLY A 42 -0.66 -7.68 -24.92
CA GLY A 42 0.49 -8.38 -24.32
C GLY A 42 1.43 -9.06 -25.34
N GLU A 43 1.27 -8.79 -26.64
CA GLU A 43 2.07 -9.37 -27.73
C GLU A 43 3.42 -8.65 -27.94
N ARG A 44 3.60 -7.48 -27.31
CA ARG A 44 4.78 -6.63 -27.46
C ARG A 44 5.41 -6.34 -26.11
N ASN A 45 6.72 -6.61 -26.01
CA ASN A 45 7.54 -6.11 -24.92
C ASN A 45 7.91 -4.64 -25.18
N ILE A 46 7.28 -3.73 -24.46
CA ILE A 46 7.44 -2.29 -24.64
C ILE A 46 8.70 -1.77 -23.92
N SER A 47 9.42 -0.84 -24.57
CA SER A 47 10.59 -0.20 -23.97
C SER A 47 10.19 0.84 -22.92
N LEU A 48 11.04 1.09 -21.91
CA LEU A 48 10.82 2.11 -20.88
C LEU A 48 10.55 3.51 -21.46
N LYS A 49 11.26 3.89 -22.54
CA LYS A 49 11.03 5.17 -23.23
C LYS A 49 9.62 5.28 -23.79
N ASN A 50 9.09 4.18 -24.34
CA ASN A 50 7.73 4.16 -24.86
C ASN A 50 6.69 4.13 -23.71
N ILE A 51 7.03 3.57 -22.54
CA ILE A 51 6.18 3.65 -21.36
C ILE A 51 6.08 5.10 -20.87
N GLU A 52 7.21 5.79 -20.72
CA GLU A 52 7.26 7.22 -20.35
C GLU A 52 6.47 8.07 -21.34
N LEU A 53 6.69 7.88 -22.64
CA LEU A 53 5.96 8.55 -23.70
C LEU A 53 4.43 8.35 -23.58
N LEU A 54 3.98 7.12 -23.35
CA LEU A 54 2.56 6.82 -23.19
C LEU A 54 1.98 7.44 -21.91
N CYS A 55 2.72 7.42 -20.79
CA CYS A 55 2.28 8.05 -19.55
C CYS A 55 2.12 9.57 -19.73
N ASN A 56 3.10 10.22 -20.38
CA ASN A 56 3.03 11.64 -20.73
C ASN A 56 1.86 11.94 -21.68
N THR A 57 1.61 11.07 -22.66
CA THR A 57 0.49 11.23 -23.61
C THR A 57 -0.88 11.11 -22.93
N LEU A 58 -0.96 10.29 -21.88
CA LEU A 58 -2.15 10.09 -21.05
C LEU A 58 -2.25 11.10 -19.91
N ASP A 59 -1.29 12.02 -19.76
CA ASP A 59 -1.19 13.02 -18.69
C ASP A 59 -1.22 12.41 -17.29
N ILE A 60 -0.39 11.37 -17.08
CA ILE A 60 -0.25 10.68 -15.79
C ILE A 60 1.22 10.44 -15.43
N ASP A 61 1.49 10.35 -14.13
CA ASP A 61 2.79 9.91 -13.64
C ASP A 61 3.04 8.42 -13.92
N ILE A 62 4.28 8.06 -14.23
CA ILE A 62 4.71 6.66 -14.39
C ILE A 62 4.43 5.86 -13.10
N SER A 63 4.63 6.47 -11.93
CA SER A 63 4.30 5.82 -10.66
C SER A 63 2.81 5.47 -10.55
N TYR A 64 1.92 6.36 -11.00
CA TYR A 64 0.48 6.12 -11.04
C TYR A 64 0.07 5.04 -12.04
N PHE A 65 0.78 4.94 -13.18
CA PHE A 65 0.57 3.86 -14.13
C PHE A 65 0.72 2.50 -13.46
N PHE A 66 1.78 2.33 -12.65
CA PHE A 66 2.12 1.07 -11.98
C PHE A 66 1.52 0.88 -10.58
N ASP A 67 0.83 1.87 -10.00
CA ASP A 67 0.25 1.80 -8.65
C ASP A 67 -0.97 0.84 -8.53
N HIS A 68 -1.38 0.20 -9.63
CA HIS A 68 -2.56 -0.68 -9.65
C HIS A 68 -2.21 -2.15 -9.31
N GLU A 69 -3.10 -2.80 -8.55
CA GLU A 69 -3.14 -4.25 -8.26
C GLU A 69 -2.92 -5.22 -9.40
N ARG A 70 -3.12 -4.79 -10.66
CA ARG A 70 -2.80 -5.64 -11.82
C ARG A 70 -1.30 -5.92 -11.87
N PHE A 71 -0.48 -5.01 -11.35
CA PHE A 71 0.93 -5.22 -11.07
C PHE A 71 1.17 -5.66 -9.62
N SER A 72 0.29 -5.28 -8.69
CA SER A 72 0.31 -5.72 -7.29
C SER A 72 -0.42 -7.07 -7.12
N LEU A 73 0.18 -8.13 -7.69
CA LEU A 73 -0.15 -9.55 -7.51
C LEU A 73 -1.49 -10.04 -8.10
N HIS A 74 -1.41 -11.18 -8.82
CA HIS A 74 -2.55 -11.82 -9.49
C HIS A 74 -3.82 -11.89 -8.63
N SER A 75 -4.92 -11.34 -9.14
CA SER A 75 -6.25 -11.26 -8.49
C SER A 75 -6.80 -12.60 -7.98
N THR A 76 -6.42 -13.72 -8.60
CA THR A 76 -6.76 -15.07 -8.10
C THR A 76 -6.07 -15.39 -6.77
N HIS A 77 -4.81 -14.97 -6.60
CA HIS A 77 -4.10 -15.13 -5.33
C HIS A 77 -4.66 -14.19 -4.27
N LEU A 78 -4.95 -12.94 -4.63
CA LEU A 78 -5.55 -12.00 -3.69
C LEU A 78 -6.90 -12.50 -3.17
N LYS A 79 -7.76 -13.07 -4.04
CA LYS A 79 -9.03 -13.69 -3.63
C LYS A 79 -8.82 -14.88 -2.69
N ASN A 80 -7.85 -15.75 -2.99
CA ASN A 80 -7.55 -16.90 -2.13
C ASN A 80 -7.01 -16.44 -0.76
N GLU A 81 -6.16 -15.43 -0.74
CA GLU A 81 -5.62 -14.85 0.49
C GLU A 81 -6.70 -14.14 1.31
N LEU A 82 -7.59 -13.38 0.67
CA LEU A 82 -8.78 -12.82 1.33
C LEU A 82 -9.70 -13.90 1.91
N GLY A 83 -9.71 -15.10 1.31
CA GLY A 83 -10.43 -16.26 1.82
C GLY A 83 -9.87 -16.85 3.12
N ARG A 84 -8.64 -16.50 3.51
CA ARG A 84 -8.07 -16.92 4.80
C ARG A 84 -8.82 -16.26 5.97
N PRO A 85 -8.90 -16.92 7.14
CA PRO A 85 -9.56 -16.37 8.31
C PRO A 85 -9.06 -14.97 8.64
N PHE A 86 -9.99 -14.05 8.93
CA PHE A 86 -9.66 -12.67 9.23
C PHE A 86 -8.65 -12.53 10.38
N ALA A 87 -8.79 -13.37 11.43
CA ALA A 87 -7.89 -13.38 12.58
C ALA A 87 -6.44 -13.77 12.24
N GLU A 88 -6.18 -14.46 11.13
CA GLU A 88 -4.82 -14.73 10.66
C GLU A 88 -4.22 -13.52 9.92
N ARG A 89 -5.07 -12.71 9.29
CA ARG A 89 -4.67 -11.58 8.43
C ARG A 89 -4.58 -10.27 9.18
N PHE A 90 -5.35 -10.11 10.25
CA PHE A 90 -5.36 -8.91 11.06
C PHE A 90 -5.58 -9.25 12.53
N ASN A 91 -4.77 -8.66 13.40
CA ASN A 91 -5.00 -8.67 14.83
C ASN A 91 -4.53 -7.34 15.43
N TYR A 92 -5.13 -6.94 16.55
CA TYR A 92 -4.70 -5.78 17.31
C TYR A 92 -4.76 -6.06 18.81
N ARG A 93 -3.99 -5.28 19.57
CA ARG A 93 -3.91 -5.32 21.02
C ARG A 93 -3.83 -3.90 21.55
N VAL A 94 -4.38 -3.71 22.74
CA VAL A 94 -4.33 -2.44 23.48
C VAL A 94 -3.60 -2.70 24.79
N THR A 95 -2.63 -1.87 25.10
CA THR A 95 -1.89 -1.89 26.37
C THR A 95 -2.18 -0.56 27.09
N PRO A 96 -3.20 -0.50 27.96
CA PRO A 96 -3.65 0.75 28.55
C PRO A 96 -2.59 1.48 29.38
N GLU A 97 -1.75 0.71 30.08
CA GLU A 97 -0.65 1.18 30.91
C GLU A 97 0.37 2.02 30.13
N ASP A 98 0.62 1.65 28.88
CA ASP A 98 1.56 2.31 27.98
C ASP A 98 0.88 3.28 26.99
N HIS A 99 -0.45 3.41 27.08
CA HIS A 99 -1.28 4.08 26.08
C HIS A 99 -1.02 3.60 24.64
N LEU A 100 -0.72 2.30 24.49
CA LEU A 100 -0.28 1.72 23.21
C LEU A 100 -1.42 0.96 22.55
N ILE A 101 -1.64 1.25 21.27
CA ILE A 101 -2.41 0.40 20.36
C ILE A 101 -1.43 -0.17 19.34
N ALA A 102 -1.34 -1.50 19.29
CA ALA A 102 -0.52 -2.21 18.33
C ALA A 102 -1.41 -3.07 17.44
N TRP A 103 -1.20 -3.04 16.13
CA TRP A 103 -1.85 -3.99 15.23
C TRP A 103 -0.87 -4.54 14.21
N GLN A 104 -1.19 -5.74 13.75
CA GLN A 104 -0.44 -6.44 12.73
C GLN A 104 -1.32 -6.68 11.52
N VAL A 105 -0.76 -6.45 10.33
CA VAL A 105 -1.37 -6.84 9.08
C VAL A 105 -0.50 -7.88 8.39
N ASN A 106 -1.06 -9.06 8.18
CA ASN A 106 -0.38 -10.25 7.67
C ASN A 106 -0.93 -10.71 6.31
N GLY A 107 -1.75 -9.89 5.66
CA GLY A 107 -2.42 -10.24 4.41
C GLY A 107 -3.36 -9.15 3.92
N PRO A 108 -4.02 -9.37 2.77
CA PRO A 108 -4.93 -8.39 2.20
C PRO A 108 -6.13 -8.16 3.14
N ILE A 109 -6.69 -6.97 3.10
CA ILE A 109 -7.86 -6.56 3.86
C ILE A 109 -8.92 -6.15 2.84
N SER A 110 -10.16 -6.62 3.02
CA SER A 110 -11.30 -6.21 2.20
C SER A 110 -11.92 -4.90 2.70
N LEU A 111 -12.79 -4.28 1.89
CA LEU A 111 -13.46 -3.03 2.26
C LEU A 111 -14.34 -3.17 3.52
N ASP A 112 -15.06 -4.29 3.67
CA ASP A 112 -15.89 -4.53 4.86
C ASP A 112 -15.05 -4.74 6.12
N GLU A 113 -13.90 -5.40 5.97
CA GLU A 113 -12.96 -5.63 7.07
C GLU A 113 -12.34 -4.33 7.56
N ILE A 114 -11.86 -3.47 6.65
CA ILE A 114 -11.26 -2.21 7.06
C ILE A 114 -12.28 -1.31 7.78
N ASN A 115 -13.55 -1.30 7.35
CA ASN A 115 -14.59 -0.55 8.04
C ASN A 115 -14.78 -1.03 9.49
N ARG A 116 -14.82 -2.35 9.73
CA ARG A 116 -14.89 -2.91 11.08
C ARG A 116 -13.63 -2.58 11.90
N ILE A 117 -12.44 -2.79 11.32
CA ILE A 117 -11.16 -2.46 11.95
C ILE A 117 -11.14 -0.99 12.40
N THR A 118 -11.55 -0.07 11.52
CA THR A 118 -11.54 1.36 11.84
C THR A 118 -12.46 1.68 13.01
N ALA A 119 -13.63 1.05 13.11
CA ALA A 119 -14.56 1.24 14.22
C ALA A 119 -13.96 0.69 15.53
N ASP A 120 -13.38 -0.50 15.50
CA ASP A 120 -12.78 -1.16 16.67
C ASP A 120 -11.58 -0.36 17.20
N LEU A 121 -10.67 0.08 16.32
CA LEU A 121 -9.49 0.87 16.68
C LEU A 121 -9.88 2.25 17.23
N LYS A 122 -10.89 2.91 16.66
CA LYS A 122 -11.43 4.17 17.21
C LYS A 122 -12.00 3.96 18.60
N SER A 123 -12.80 2.92 18.80
CA SER A 123 -13.38 2.57 20.10
C SER A 123 -12.28 2.31 21.15
N ALA A 124 -11.27 1.51 20.79
CA ALA A 124 -10.11 1.24 21.65
C ALA A 124 -9.34 2.53 22.02
N CYS A 125 -9.12 3.41 21.05
CA CYS A 125 -8.43 4.68 21.27
C CYS A 125 -9.15 5.60 22.25
N LEU A 126 -10.49 5.62 22.22
CA LEU A 126 -11.28 6.45 23.12
C LEU A 126 -11.23 5.98 24.58
N GLN A 127 -10.76 4.75 24.85
CA GLN A 127 -10.52 4.26 26.21
C GLN A 127 -9.15 4.70 26.77
N LEU A 128 -8.30 5.32 25.96
CA LEU A 128 -6.97 5.77 26.33
C LEU A 128 -6.92 7.28 26.56
N ALA A 129 -5.86 7.74 27.23
CA ALA A 129 -5.64 9.16 27.46
C ALA A 129 -5.45 9.90 26.12
N PRO A 130 -6.29 10.90 25.79
CA PRO A 130 -6.16 11.67 24.56
C PRO A 130 -4.80 12.40 24.47
N GLY A 131 -4.22 12.42 23.28
CA GLY A 131 -2.93 13.08 23.01
C GLY A 131 -1.71 12.32 23.55
N LYS A 132 -1.91 11.14 24.15
CA LYS A 132 -0.86 10.26 24.68
C LYS A 132 -0.80 8.91 24.01
N VAL A 133 -1.65 8.68 23.01
CA VAL A 133 -1.74 7.38 22.36
C VAL A 133 -0.50 7.14 21.50
N LYS A 134 0.11 5.97 21.67
CA LYS A 134 1.19 5.48 20.82
C LYS A 134 0.63 4.42 19.89
N LEU A 135 0.97 4.48 18.61
CA LEU A 135 0.55 3.49 17.63
C LEU A 135 1.75 2.69 17.15
N LEU A 136 1.62 1.36 17.14
CA LEU A 136 2.55 0.46 16.48
C LEU A 136 1.83 -0.30 15.36
N ILE A 137 2.26 -0.08 14.13
CA ILE A 137 1.67 -0.65 12.93
C ILE A 137 2.68 -1.64 12.35
N ASP A 138 2.42 -2.94 12.49
CA ASP A 138 3.32 -3.99 11.98
C ASP A 138 2.81 -4.54 10.64
N ASN A 139 3.46 -4.11 9.56
CA ASN A 139 3.22 -4.60 8.20
C ASN A 139 4.34 -5.54 7.72
N ARG A 140 5.18 -6.08 8.61
CA ARG A 140 6.31 -6.96 8.21
C ARG A 140 5.84 -8.22 7.48
N ASN A 141 4.66 -8.71 7.82
CA ASN A 141 4.08 -9.93 7.24
C ASN A 141 3.10 -9.65 6.09
N MET A 142 3.07 -8.44 5.53
CA MET A 142 2.28 -8.11 4.32
C MET A 142 2.90 -8.77 3.08
N MET A 143 2.85 -10.10 3.03
CA MET A 143 3.52 -10.95 2.05
C MET A 143 2.53 -11.96 1.46
N VAL A 144 2.58 -12.18 0.15
CA VAL A 144 1.83 -13.23 -0.53
C VAL A 144 2.80 -14.01 -1.39
N ARG A 145 2.90 -15.32 -1.13
CA ARG A 145 3.83 -16.24 -1.83
C ARG A 145 5.28 -15.72 -1.85
N GLY A 146 5.75 -15.18 -0.73
CA GLY A 146 7.11 -14.65 -0.58
C GLY A 146 7.36 -13.30 -1.28
N GLN A 147 6.32 -12.65 -1.81
CA GLN A 147 6.42 -11.31 -2.39
C GLN A 147 5.71 -10.29 -1.50
N PRO A 148 6.30 -9.11 -1.25
CA PRO A 148 5.65 -8.06 -0.49
C PRO A 148 4.44 -7.52 -1.24
N ILE A 149 3.37 -7.28 -0.49
CA ILE A 149 2.11 -6.71 -0.98
C ILE A 149 1.89 -5.35 -0.32
N VAL A 150 1.07 -4.52 -0.95
CA VAL A 150 0.61 -3.24 -0.41
C VAL A 150 -0.92 -3.21 -0.33
N PHE A 151 -1.47 -2.21 0.34
CA PHE A 151 -2.92 -2.06 0.43
C PHE A 151 -3.53 -1.71 -0.93
N GLN A 152 -4.70 -2.29 -1.21
CA GLN A 152 -5.57 -1.91 -2.32
C GLN A 152 -5.96 -0.42 -2.22
N HIS A 153 -6.32 0.22 -3.32
CA HIS A 153 -6.60 1.66 -3.34
C HIS A 153 -7.75 2.04 -2.40
N GLU A 154 -8.86 1.31 -2.45
CA GLU A 154 -10.05 1.56 -1.64
C GLU A 154 -9.76 1.37 -0.14
N VAL A 155 -8.88 0.42 0.20
CA VAL A 155 -8.42 0.18 1.58
C VAL A 155 -7.46 1.27 2.05
N THR A 156 -6.60 1.75 1.16
CA THR A 156 -5.68 2.87 1.39
C THR A 156 -6.43 4.14 1.78
N GLU A 157 -7.54 4.44 1.10
CA GLU A 157 -8.38 5.60 1.44
C GLU A 157 -8.95 5.51 2.87
N ARG A 158 -9.44 4.33 3.27
CA ARG A 158 -9.98 4.12 4.62
C ARG A 158 -8.90 4.19 5.69
N TRP A 159 -7.70 3.68 5.41
CA TRP A 159 -6.56 3.86 6.30
C TRP A 159 -6.18 5.32 6.46
N GLU A 160 -6.18 6.09 5.39
CA GLU A 160 -5.87 7.53 5.45
C GLU A 160 -6.91 8.31 6.28
N GLU A 161 -8.20 8.03 6.10
CA GLU A 161 -9.27 8.60 6.91
C GLU A 161 -9.08 8.29 8.41
N LEU A 162 -8.70 7.05 8.73
CA LEU A 162 -8.42 6.64 10.09
C LEU A 162 -7.18 7.36 10.67
N GLN A 163 -6.11 7.49 9.89
CA GLN A 163 -4.92 8.25 10.31
C GLN A 163 -5.26 9.70 10.61
N ARG A 164 -6.07 10.35 9.78
CA ARG A 164 -6.52 11.73 10.00
C ARG A 164 -7.35 11.85 11.29
N TRP A 165 -8.16 10.84 11.58
CA TRP A 165 -8.91 10.77 12.84
C TRP A 165 -7.99 10.57 14.05
N PHE A 166 -6.93 9.76 13.93
CA PHE A 166 -5.96 9.51 15.00
C PHE A 166 -5.07 10.70 15.33
N LEU A 167 -4.88 11.64 14.40
CA LEU A 167 -3.98 12.78 14.54
C LEU A 167 -4.10 13.54 15.88
N PRO A 168 -5.30 13.97 16.34
CA PRO A 168 -5.44 14.64 17.64
C PRO A 168 -5.22 13.73 18.86
N HIS A 169 -5.18 12.42 18.69
CA HIS A 169 -5.08 11.45 19.78
C HIS A 169 -3.65 10.93 20.00
N CYS A 170 -2.81 10.96 18.96
CA CYS A 170 -1.54 10.26 18.96
C CYS A 170 -0.34 11.17 19.27
N GLU A 171 0.56 10.66 20.11
CA GLU A 171 1.85 11.29 20.43
C GLU A 171 2.96 10.77 19.49
N GLN A 172 2.97 9.47 19.22
CA GLN A 172 3.97 8.82 18.38
C GLN A 172 3.36 7.66 17.59
N VAL A 173 3.79 7.50 16.34
CA VAL A 173 3.36 6.40 15.46
C VAL A 173 4.60 5.74 14.88
N VAL A 174 4.75 4.43 15.11
CA VAL A 174 5.81 3.62 14.52
C VAL A 174 5.19 2.64 13.54
N VAL A 175 5.76 2.56 12.34
CA VAL A 175 5.30 1.67 11.28
C VAL A 175 6.44 0.75 10.86
N LEU A 176 6.26 -0.55 11.04
CA LEU A 176 7.21 -1.56 10.58
C LEU A 176 6.83 -1.98 9.16
N CYS A 177 7.75 -1.80 8.22
CA CYS A 177 7.55 -2.12 6.82
C CYS A 177 8.41 -3.32 6.41
N ASN A 178 7.92 -4.13 5.47
CA ASN A 178 8.65 -5.25 4.88
C ASN A 178 9.39 -4.91 3.58
N SER A 179 9.14 -3.75 3.00
CA SER A 179 9.65 -3.37 1.70
C SER A 179 9.68 -1.85 1.55
N LYS A 180 10.52 -1.37 0.62
CA LYS A 180 10.54 0.04 0.24
C LYS A 180 9.20 0.49 -0.36
N LEU A 181 8.51 -0.42 -1.04
CA LEU A 181 7.18 -0.17 -1.61
C LEU A 181 6.14 0.12 -0.53
N MET A 182 6.05 -0.75 0.49
CA MET A 182 5.19 -0.54 1.66
C MET A 182 5.55 0.76 2.39
N GLN A 183 6.84 1.01 2.63
CA GLN A 183 7.30 2.25 3.26
C GLN A 183 6.85 3.50 2.48
N ASN A 184 6.98 3.48 1.15
CA ASN A 184 6.55 4.59 0.30
C ASN A 184 5.02 4.78 0.35
N GLN A 185 4.22 3.70 0.36
CA GLN A 185 2.76 3.80 0.50
C GLN A 185 2.37 4.40 1.85
N MET A 186 2.97 3.94 2.95
CA MET A 186 2.70 4.44 4.30
C MET A 186 3.10 5.91 4.47
N ASN A 187 4.24 6.33 3.91
CA ASN A 187 4.66 7.73 3.93
C ASN A 187 3.73 8.62 3.09
N ARG A 188 3.24 8.15 1.93
CA ARG A 188 2.25 8.87 1.12
C ARG A 188 0.95 9.09 1.90
N MET A 189 0.40 8.04 2.53
CA MET A 189 -0.81 8.13 3.35
C MET A 189 -0.63 9.11 4.52
N ALA A 190 0.47 8.98 5.26
CA ALA A 190 0.76 9.83 6.40
C ALA A 190 0.95 11.31 6.01
N GLY A 191 1.54 11.57 4.84
CA GLY A 191 1.67 12.91 4.30
C GLY A 191 0.31 13.56 4.02
N ARG A 192 -0.64 12.82 3.44
CA ARG A 192 -1.99 13.30 3.13
C ARG A 192 -2.92 13.38 4.35
N SER A 193 -2.71 12.55 5.36
CA SER A 193 -3.47 12.58 6.61
C SER A 193 -2.95 13.61 7.62
N GLY A 194 -1.70 14.07 7.45
CA GLY A 194 -0.99 14.93 8.41
C GLY A 194 -0.27 14.14 9.51
N LEU A 195 -0.49 12.83 9.61
CA LEU A 195 0.13 11.96 10.62
C LEU A 195 1.65 11.83 10.45
N ILE A 196 2.20 12.25 9.30
CA ILE A 196 3.64 12.24 9.03
C ILE A 196 4.45 12.99 10.09
N ALA A 197 3.86 13.99 10.76
CA ALA A 197 4.52 14.76 11.81
C ALA A 197 4.90 13.93 13.05
N VAL A 198 4.16 12.84 13.30
CA VAL A 198 4.37 11.94 14.45
C VAL A 198 4.70 10.50 14.01
N GLN A 199 4.74 10.24 12.70
CA GLN A 199 5.02 8.92 12.13
C GLN A 199 6.50 8.70 11.85
N LYS A 200 7.00 7.55 12.27
CA LYS A 200 8.30 6.99 11.89
C LYS A 200 8.11 5.63 11.23
N CYS A 201 8.61 5.46 10.00
CA CYS A 201 8.66 4.15 9.35
C CYS A 201 10.02 3.48 9.57
N LEU A 202 10.01 2.22 10.00
CA LEU A 202 11.18 1.36 10.13
C LEU A 202 11.17 0.30 9.03
N PHE A 203 12.31 0.12 8.37
CA PHE A 203 12.53 -0.88 7.34
C PHE A 203 14.00 -1.27 7.36
N VAL A 204 14.28 -2.57 7.46
CA VAL A 204 15.63 -3.14 7.42
C VAL A 204 15.71 -4.10 6.25
N GLN A 205 16.82 -4.07 5.50
CA GLN A 205 17.06 -5.04 4.44
C GLN A 205 17.55 -6.36 5.03
N GLY A 206 16.76 -7.43 4.88
CA GLY A 206 17.13 -8.78 5.29
C GLY A 206 15.95 -9.58 5.87
N GLU A 207 15.92 -10.89 5.63
CA GLU A 207 14.82 -11.76 6.07
C GLU A 207 14.78 -11.96 7.60
N ALA A 208 15.92 -11.88 8.29
CA ALA A 208 16.02 -12.10 9.74
C ALA A 208 15.12 -11.14 10.55
N TRP A 209 15.12 -9.85 10.19
CA TRP A 209 14.31 -8.80 10.83
C TRP A 209 12.80 -9.07 10.78
N LEU A 210 12.32 -9.76 9.74
CA LEU A 210 10.90 -10.09 9.59
C LEU A 210 10.44 -11.09 10.67
N SER A 211 11.38 -11.89 11.18
CA SER A 211 11.12 -12.92 12.21
C SER A 211 11.49 -12.49 13.64
N GLU A 212 12.11 -11.32 13.82
CA GLU A 212 12.51 -10.84 15.15
C GLU A 212 11.30 -10.45 16.00
N GLU A 213 11.23 -11.00 17.21
CA GLU A 213 10.36 -10.49 18.26
C GLU A 213 10.90 -9.15 18.74
N LEU A 214 10.13 -8.09 18.52
CA LEU A 214 10.47 -6.74 18.92
C LEU A 214 9.62 -6.36 20.13
N ASP A 215 10.25 -5.84 21.18
CA ASP A 215 9.54 -5.16 22.25
C ASP A 215 8.96 -3.85 21.70
N PRO A 216 7.63 -3.67 21.67
CA PRO A 216 7.02 -2.42 21.24
C PRO A 216 7.61 -1.18 21.92
N ARG A 217 8.00 -1.29 23.20
CA ARG A 217 8.53 -0.17 23.99
C ARG A 217 9.89 0.31 23.49
N SER A 218 10.75 -0.59 23.02
CA SER A 218 12.08 -0.20 22.53
C SER A 218 12.00 0.60 21.22
N LEU A 219 10.95 0.39 20.42
CA LEU A 219 10.79 1.00 19.10
C LEU A 219 10.45 2.49 19.15
N PHE A 220 9.81 2.97 20.22
CA PHE A 220 9.43 4.39 20.37
C PHE A 220 10.60 5.29 20.82
N GLY A 221 11.73 4.70 21.27
CA GLY A 221 12.91 5.43 21.74
C GLY A 221 14.11 5.43 20.77
N GLN A 222 14.11 4.58 19.75
CA GLN A 222 15.24 4.42 18.82
C GLN A 222 15.21 5.46 17.69
N GLN A 223 16.35 5.81 17.09
CA GLN A 223 16.46 6.60 15.85
C GLN A 223 16.51 5.70 14.60
N GLN A 224 16.41 6.26 13.40
CA GLN A 224 16.39 5.47 12.15
C GLN A 224 17.77 4.83 11.83
N HIS A 225 18.85 5.38 12.40
CA HIS A 225 20.21 4.87 12.26
C HIS A 225 20.51 3.61 13.09
N ASP A 226 19.65 3.25 14.05
CA ASP A 226 19.90 2.12 14.96
C ASP A 226 19.64 0.75 14.31
N PHE A 227 19.22 0.73 13.04
CA PHE A 227 18.81 -0.45 12.29
C PHE A 227 19.49 -0.56 10.92
N ALA A 228 20.56 0.20 10.69
CA ALA A 228 21.34 0.22 9.44
C ALA A 228 22.65 -0.55 9.56
#